data_AF-A0A8S9J3P4-F1
#
_entry.id   AF-A0A8S9J3P4-F1
#
_cell.length_a   1.000
_cell.length_b   1.000
_cell.length_c   1.000
_cell.angle_alpha   90.00
_cell.angle_beta   90.00
_cell.angle_gamma   90.00
#
_symmetry.space_group_name_H-M   'P 1'
#
loop_
_entity.id
_entity.type
_entity.pdbx_description
1 polymer ?
#
loop_
_entity_poly.entity_id
_entity_poly.type
_entity_poly.pdbx_seq_one_letter_code
_entity_poly.pdbx_strand_id
1 'polypeptide(L)'
;MGSASIGYQSGISARFDDRNLNLRWSDATLSSLPCKVDFSRKSFFSATTSTHNKECSNRARIAAATGDPGRSTVEHALELKSTYSEIEGKANTRDENGEPVVTSYHRCFMGTVDYIWRSEGLQTVRVLAPIPKQAMQWTPGFPTPKWGSDHIALVSELAFCSIKSGPKS
;
A
#
# COMPACT_ATOMS: atom_id res chain seq x y z
N MET A 1 9.30 -37.80 3.29
CA MET A 1 9.05 -36.67 2.37
C MET A 1 8.51 -35.53 3.21
N GLY A 2 9.36 -34.57 3.60
CA GLY A 2 8.98 -33.47 4.49
C GLY A 2 8.38 -32.32 3.67
N SER A 3 7.14 -31.95 3.98
CA SER A 3 6.52 -30.72 3.44
C SER A 3 6.90 -29.57 4.37
N ALA A 4 7.79 -28.68 3.90
CA ALA A 4 8.05 -27.42 4.58
C ALA A 4 6.95 -26.42 4.16
N SER A 5 6.05 -26.10 5.10
CA SER A 5 5.12 -24.98 4.95
C SER A 5 5.87 -23.69 5.23
N ILE A 6 6.16 -22.90 4.20
CA ILE A 6 6.52 -21.49 4.37
C ILE A 6 5.23 -20.76 4.70
N GLY A 7 5.04 -20.46 5.99
CA GLY A 7 3.99 -19.57 6.44
C GLY A 7 4.25 -18.17 5.89
N TYR A 8 3.30 -17.63 5.14
CA TYR A 8 3.28 -16.21 4.80
C TYR A 8 2.76 -15.45 6.03
N GLN A 9 3.67 -14.85 6.80
CA GLN A 9 3.29 -13.80 7.77
C GLN A 9 3.13 -12.49 7.00
N SER A 10 1.90 -12.00 6.89
CA SER A 10 1.63 -10.63 6.45
C SER A 10 1.93 -9.68 7.61
N GLY A 11 3.03 -8.94 7.51
CA GLY A 11 3.40 -7.85 8.40
C GLY A 11 4.37 -6.92 7.68
N ILE A 12 4.25 -5.60 7.89
CA ILE A 12 5.25 -4.65 7.41
C ILE A 12 6.50 -4.86 8.29
N SER A 13 7.52 -5.51 7.74
CA SER A 13 8.81 -5.70 8.41
C SER A 13 9.86 -4.87 7.69
N ALA A 14 10.38 -3.85 8.37
CA ALA A 14 11.57 -3.14 7.95
C ALA A 14 12.76 -3.70 8.73
N ARG A 15 13.84 -4.05 8.01
CA ARG A 15 15.13 -4.39 8.62
C ARG A 15 16.13 -3.31 8.25
N PHE A 16 16.76 -2.72 9.26
CA PHE A 16 17.81 -1.73 9.11
C PHE A 16 19.15 -2.42 9.42
N ASP A 17 20.08 -2.40 8.46
CA ASP A 17 21.45 -2.86 8.68
C ASP A 17 22.26 -1.72 9.32
N ASP A 18 22.15 -1.57 10.64
CA ASP A 18 22.88 -0.56 11.39
C ASP A 18 24.33 -1.01 11.61
N ARG A 19 25.26 -0.48 10.81
CA ARG A 19 26.70 -0.53 11.15
C ARG A 19 27.28 0.74 11.74
N ASN A 20 26.54 1.84 11.86
CA ASN A 20 26.98 2.99 12.67
C ASN A 20 25.94 4.12 12.79
N LEU A 21 24.81 3.96 13.48
CA LEU A 21 24.02 5.11 13.95
C LEU A 21 23.31 4.80 15.27
N ASN A 22 23.76 5.44 16.35
CA ASN A 22 23.10 5.46 17.66
C ASN A 22 21.83 6.33 17.56
N LEU A 23 20.68 5.74 17.22
CA LEU A 23 19.38 6.40 17.35
C LEU A 23 18.56 5.66 18.42
N ARG A 24 18.67 6.19 19.63
CA ARG A 24 17.92 5.77 20.81
C ARG A 24 16.43 5.98 20.55
N TRP A 25 15.64 4.91 20.53
CA TRP A 25 14.17 4.99 20.60
C TRP A 25 13.79 5.78 21.85
N SER A 26 13.21 6.96 21.69
CA SER A 26 12.49 7.63 22.76
C SER A 26 11.03 7.22 22.69
N ASP A 27 10.56 6.56 23.75
CA ASP A 27 9.17 6.17 23.98
C ASP A 27 8.22 7.37 23.78
N ALA A 28 7.45 7.34 22.70
CA ALA A 28 6.27 8.18 22.55
C ALA A 28 5.04 7.34 22.89
N THR A 29 4.58 7.47 24.13
CA THR A 29 3.29 6.96 24.60
C THR A 29 2.14 7.56 23.76
N LEU A 30 1.54 6.76 22.89
CA LEU A 30 0.26 7.07 22.24
C LEU A 30 -0.88 6.73 23.21
N SER A 31 -1.15 7.63 24.16
CA SER A 31 -2.40 7.60 24.92
C SER A 31 -3.43 8.54 24.27
N SER A 32 -4.58 7.94 23.96
CA SER A 32 -5.92 8.51 23.75
C SER A 32 -6.22 9.35 22.50
N LEU A 33 -6.87 8.71 21.53
CA LEU A 33 -8.02 9.29 20.80
C LEU A 33 -9.19 8.27 20.82
N PRO A 34 -10.44 8.68 21.10
CA PRO A 34 -11.53 7.75 21.37
C PRO A 34 -12.32 7.48 20.09
N CYS A 35 -12.13 6.31 19.48
CA CYS A 35 -13.00 5.84 18.41
C CYS A 35 -13.31 4.36 18.61
N LYS A 36 -14.24 4.04 19.53
CA LYS A 36 -14.92 2.74 19.50
C LYS A 36 -15.75 2.69 18.22
N VAL A 37 -15.41 1.78 17.32
CA VAL A 37 -16.23 1.49 16.14
C VAL A 37 -16.86 0.12 16.36
N ASP A 38 -18.12 0.12 16.81
CA ASP A 38 -18.92 -1.11 16.95
C ASP A 38 -19.44 -1.55 15.58
N PHE A 39 -19.09 -2.76 15.15
CA PHE A 39 -19.61 -3.35 13.92
C PHE A 39 -20.94 -4.06 14.21
N SER A 40 -22.04 -3.32 14.13
CA SER A 40 -23.38 -3.92 14.19
C SER A 40 -23.71 -4.58 12.85
N ARG A 41 -23.55 -5.90 12.80
CA ARG A 41 -23.91 -6.73 11.65
C ARG A 41 -25.45 -6.88 11.62
N LYS A 42 -26.13 -6.12 10.76
CA LYS A 42 -27.49 -6.45 10.31
C LYS A 42 -27.52 -6.55 8.79
N SER A 43 -27.69 -7.78 8.33
CA SER A 43 -28.00 -8.14 6.94
C SER A 43 -29.37 -7.61 6.55
N PHE A 44 -29.52 -7.04 5.36
CA PHE A 44 -30.73 -7.19 4.55
C PHE A 44 -30.36 -6.93 3.09
N PHE A 45 -30.37 -7.99 2.27
CA PHE A 45 -30.40 -7.83 0.82
C PHE A 45 -31.75 -7.20 0.45
N SER A 46 -31.71 -6.05 -0.20
CA SER A 46 -32.82 -5.57 -1.03
C SER A 46 -32.21 -4.83 -2.22
N ALA A 47 -32.41 -5.39 -3.40
CA ALA A 47 -32.04 -4.77 -4.65
C ALA A 47 -32.99 -3.59 -4.89
N THR A 48 -32.49 -2.37 -4.68
CA THR A 48 -33.09 -1.16 -5.22
C THR A 48 -31.98 -0.36 -5.87
N THR A 49 -32.14 -0.07 -7.15
CA THR A 49 -31.29 0.81 -7.94
C THR A 49 -31.26 2.19 -7.29
N SER A 50 -30.34 2.38 -6.35
CA SER A 50 -29.96 3.69 -5.82
C SER A 50 -29.11 4.36 -6.89
N THR A 51 -29.68 5.37 -7.55
CA THR A 51 -28.91 6.39 -8.26
C THR A 51 -28.07 7.13 -7.23
N HIS A 52 -26.94 6.54 -6.88
CA HIS A 52 -25.96 7.12 -5.98
C HIS A 52 -25.41 8.39 -6.65
N ASN A 53 -25.87 9.56 -6.19
CA ASN A 53 -25.37 10.84 -6.67
C ASN A 53 -23.88 10.95 -6.28
N LYS A 54 -23.01 10.57 -7.22
CA LYS A 54 -21.54 10.55 -7.08
C LYS A 54 -21.00 11.91 -6.65
N GLU A 55 -21.66 12.98 -7.04
CA GLU A 55 -21.24 14.36 -6.83
C GLU A 55 -21.49 14.82 -5.38
N CYS A 56 -22.66 14.49 -4.81
CA CYS A 56 -22.94 14.71 -3.39
C CYS A 56 -22.02 13.89 -2.48
N SER A 57 -21.69 12.66 -2.88
CA SER A 57 -20.75 11.82 -2.14
C SER A 57 -19.33 12.41 -2.13
N ASN A 58 -18.87 12.98 -3.25
CA ASN A 58 -17.55 13.60 -3.33
C ASN A 58 -17.45 14.88 -2.49
N ARG A 59 -18.44 15.78 -2.57
CA ARG A 59 -18.44 17.00 -1.75
C ARG A 59 -18.49 16.70 -0.26
N ALA A 60 -19.33 15.75 0.17
CA ALA A 60 -19.41 15.36 1.58
C ALA A 60 -18.08 14.79 2.09
N ARG A 61 -17.37 14.01 1.26
CA ARG A 61 -16.06 13.45 1.62
C ARG A 61 -14.97 14.51 1.71
N ILE A 62 -14.94 15.46 0.78
CA ILE A 62 -13.98 16.57 0.81
C ILE A 62 -14.25 17.44 2.05
N ALA A 63 -15.50 17.84 2.29
CA ALA A 63 -15.88 18.61 3.47
C ALA A 63 -15.50 17.90 4.78
N ALA A 64 -15.68 16.57 4.85
CA ALA A 64 -15.27 15.77 6.01
C ALA A 64 -13.74 15.71 6.18
N ALA A 65 -12.98 15.65 5.09
CA ALA A 65 -11.51 15.60 5.12
C ALA A 65 -10.88 16.98 5.40
N THR A 66 -11.48 18.07 4.92
CA THR A 66 -10.99 19.45 5.09
C THR A 66 -11.53 20.12 6.35
N GLY A 67 -12.67 19.66 6.88
CA GLY A 67 -13.45 20.39 7.89
C GLY A 67 -14.16 21.63 7.34
N ASP A 68 -14.09 21.87 6.03
CA ASP A 68 -14.61 23.07 5.36
C ASP A 68 -15.45 22.70 4.13
N PRO A 69 -16.78 22.91 4.17
CA PRO A 69 -17.68 22.58 3.07
C PRO A 69 -17.52 23.50 1.84
N GLY A 70 -16.82 24.63 1.98
CA GLY A 70 -16.50 25.54 0.87
C GLY A 70 -15.29 25.09 0.04
N ARG A 71 -14.50 24.14 0.56
CA ARG A 71 -13.28 23.67 -0.08
C ARG A 71 -13.56 22.48 -1.01
N SER A 72 -13.00 22.52 -2.21
CA SER A 72 -13.16 21.47 -3.24
C SER A 72 -11.91 20.59 -3.41
N THR A 73 -10.83 20.90 -2.69
CA THR A 73 -9.55 20.20 -2.77
C THR A 73 -9.04 19.81 -1.39
N VAL A 74 -8.32 18.69 -1.33
CA VAL A 74 -7.55 18.24 -0.16
C VAL A 74 -6.10 18.18 -0.59
N GLU A 75 -5.23 18.84 0.16
CA GLU A 75 -3.79 18.91 -0.13
C GLU A 75 -3.00 18.32 1.04
N HIS A 76 -1.83 17.76 0.75
CA HIS A 76 -0.89 17.28 1.74
C HIS A 76 0.53 17.77 1.43
N ALA A 77 1.33 18.01 2.46
CA ALA A 77 2.71 18.49 2.31
C ALA A 77 3.73 17.39 1.96
N LEU A 78 3.34 16.12 2.00
CA LEU A 78 4.24 15.00 1.76
C LEU A 78 4.50 14.79 0.27
N GLU A 79 5.76 14.82 -0.16
CA GLU A 79 6.14 14.45 -1.53
C GLU A 79 6.28 12.94 -1.68
N LEU A 80 5.14 12.25 -1.79
CA LEU A 80 5.10 10.80 -1.92
C LEU A 80 5.35 10.37 -3.37
N LYS A 81 6.24 9.40 -3.56
CA LYS A 81 6.32 8.63 -4.82
C LYS A 81 6.25 7.15 -4.50
N SER A 82 5.65 6.39 -5.40
CA SER A 82 5.56 4.94 -5.22
C SER A 82 6.90 4.31 -5.54
N THR A 83 7.30 3.39 -4.69
CA THR A 83 8.58 2.69 -4.82
C THR A 83 8.62 1.81 -6.07
N TYR A 84 7.48 1.28 -6.51
CA TYR A 84 7.43 0.42 -7.69
C TYR A 84 7.53 1.23 -8.99
N SER A 85 6.90 2.40 -9.08
CA SER A 85 7.02 3.25 -10.28
C SER A 85 8.42 3.87 -10.48
N GLU A 86 9.21 4.00 -9.41
CA GLU A 86 10.58 4.55 -9.51
C GLU A 86 11.61 3.62 -10.15
N ILE A 87 11.45 2.31 -9.98
CA ILE A 87 12.41 1.31 -10.48
C ILE A 87 11.89 0.82 -11.82
N GLU A 88 12.74 0.71 -12.84
CA GLU A 88 12.30 0.12 -14.11
C GLU A 88 11.86 -1.35 -13.94
N GLY A 89 10.70 -1.67 -14.50
CA GLY A 89 10.08 -3.00 -14.42
C GLY A 89 10.41 -3.90 -15.61
N LYS A 90 10.07 -5.19 -15.48
CA LYS A 90 10.04 -6.11 -16.62
C LYS A 90 8.71 -6.01 -17.36
N ALA A 91 8.76 -6.14 -18.69
CA ALA A 91 7.56 -6.23 -19.53
C ALA A 91 6.60 -7.31 -19.01
N ASN A 92 5.29 -7.04 -19.08
CA ASN A 92 4.18 -7.92 -18.67
C ASN A 92 4.00 -8.17 -17.16
N THR A 93 4.74 -7.47 -16.30
CA THR A 93 4.54 -7.48 -14.84
C THR A 93 4.02 -6.17 -14.29
N ARG A 94 4.15 -5.09 -15.08
CA ARG A 94 3.83 -3.72 -14.67
C ARG A 94 2.98 -2.99 -15.71
N ASP A 95 2.24 -1.99 -15.25
CA ASP A 95 1.42 -1.12 -16.09
C ASP A 95 2.22 0.05 -16.69
N GLU A 96 1.52 0.96 -17.37
CA GLU A 96 2.10 2.16 -17.99
C GLU A 96 2.71 3.16 -16.99
N ASN A 97 2.30 3.10 -15.72
CA ASN A 97 2.82 3.93 -14.64
C ASN A 97 4.00 3.27 -13.91
N GLY A 98 4.37 2.05 -14.30
CA GLY A 98 5.42 1.28 -13.65
C GLY A 98 4.98 0.59 -12.36
N GLU A 99 3.68 0.55 -12.07
CA GLU A 99 3.10 -0.15 -10.92
C GLU A 99 2.86 -1.63 -11.25
N PRO A 100 2.82 -2.53 -10.25
CA PRO A 100 2.38 -3.90 -10.46
C PRO A 100 1.01 -3.95 -11.15
N VAL A 101 0.79 -4.89 -12.07
CA VAL A 101 -0.54 -5.04 -12.69
C VAL A 101 -1.58 -5.60 -11.72
N VAL A 102 -1.14 -6.36 -10.72
CA VAL A 102 -1.99 -7.00 -9.72
C VAL A 102 -1.26 -7.05 -8.39
N THR A 103 -1.94 -6.63 -7.32
CA THR A 103 -1.52 -6.83 -5.93
C THR A 103 -2.58 -7.55 -5.11
N SER A 104 -3.82 -7.61 -5.58
CA SER A 104 -4.89 -8.44 -5.01
C SER A 104 -5.58 -9.25 -6.11
N TYR A 105 -5.74 -10.55 -5.88
CA TYR A 105 -6.33 -11.47 -6.85
C TYR A 105 -7.23 -12.52 -6.20
N HIS A 106 -8.53 -12.38 -6.44
CA HIS A 106 -9.54 -13.38 -6.08
C HIS A 106 -10.62 -13.46 -7.18
N ARG A 107 -11.61 -14.34 -7.00
CA ARG A 107 -12.61 -14.65 -8.07
C ARG A 107 -13.40 -13.45 -8.60
N CYS A 108 -13.50 -12.38 -7.82
CA CYS A 108 -14.32 -11.21 -8.15
C CYS A 108 -13.49 -9.96 -8.41
N PHE A 109 -12.17 -10.00 -8.18
CA PHE A 109 -11.31 -8.83 -8.31
C PHE A 109 -9.89 -9.25 -8.69
N MET A 110 -9.31 -8.50 -9.62
CA MET A 110 -7.92 -8.62 -10.00
C MET A 110 -7.41 -7.22 -10.33
N GLY A 111 -6.51 -6.71 -9.50
CA GLY A 111 -5.96 -5.37 -9.71
C GLY A 111 -5.02 -4.92 -8.61
N THR A 112 -4.61 -3.66 -8.68
CA THR A 112 -3.62 -3.05 -7.80
C THR A 112 -4.29 -2.14 -6.80
N VAL A 113 -4.16 -2.49 -5.53
CA VAL A 113 -4.76 -1.79 -4.38
C VAL A 113 -3.76 -1.58 -3.24
N ASP A 114 -2.60 -2.23 -3.31
CA ASP A 114 -1.53 -2.14 -2.33
C ASP A 114 -0.39 -1.30 -2.90
N TYR A 115 0.18 -0.43 -2.07
CA TYR A 115 1.24 0.48 -2.49
C TYR A 115 2.24 0.67 -1.35
N ILE A 116 3.51 0.84 -1.71
CA ILE A 116 4.55 1.31 -0.79
C ILE A 116 5.01 2.67 -1.30
N TRP A 117 4.71 3.71 -0.52
CA TRP A 117 5.10 5.09 -0.80
C TRP A 117 6.34 5.47 0.00
N ARG A 118 7.20 6.29 -0.60
CA ARG A 118 8.36 6.87 0.09
C ARG A 118 8.38 8.39 -0.11
N SER A 119 8.80 9.11 0.91
CA SER A 119 8.99 10.57 0.89
C SER A 119 10.42 10.94 0.49
N GLU A 120 10.71 12.24 0.44
CA GLU A 120 12.08 12.74 0.39
C GLU A 120 12.95 12.17 1.53
N GLY A 121 14.27 12.14 1.29
CA GLY A 121 15.25 11.56 2.21
C GLY A 121 15.41 10.04 2.09
N LEU A 122 14.50 9.36 1.41
CA LEU A 122 14.62 7.95 1.04
C LEU A 122 14.72 7.79 -0.47
N GLN A 123 15.58 6.88 -0.93
CA GLN A 123 15.71 6.46 -2.31
C GLN A 123 15.31 4.99 -2.42
N THR A 124 14.50 4.66 -3.42
CA THR A 124 14.23 3.27 -3.76
C THR A 124 15.47 2.66 -4.44
N VAL A 125 16.04 1.63 -3.85
CA VAL A 125 17.22 0.91 -4.38
C VAL A 125 16.77 -0.20 -5.32
N ARG A 126 15.82 -1.00 -4.86
CA ARG A 126 15.25 -2.11 -5.64
C ARG A 126 13.89 -2.52 -5.08
N VAL A 127 13.10 -3.18 -5.90
CA VAL A 127 11.81 -3.76 -5.51
C VAL A 127 11.75 -5.22 -5.93
N LEU A 128 10.99 -6.03 -5.19
CA LEU A 128 10.71 -7.40 -5.60
C LEU A 128 9.83 -7.38 -6.86
N ALA A 129 10.26 -8.10 -7.90
CA ALA A 129 9.53 -8.15 -9.16
C ALA A 129 8.10 -8.72 -8.96
N PRO A 130 7.05 -8.06 -9.52
CA PRO A 130 5.68 -8.58 -9.44
C PRO A 130 5.51 -9.91 -10.16
N ILE A 131 4.51 -10.68 -9.74
CA ILE A 131 4.15 -11.95 -10.39
C ILE A 131 3.56 -11.64 -11.78
N PRO A 132 4.06 -12.24 -12.87
CA PRO A 132 3.50 -12.04 -14.20
C PRO A 132 2.03 -12.46 -14.28
N LYS A 133 1.22 -11.68 -15.02
CA LYS A 133 -0.22 -11.95 -15.17
C LYS A 133 -0.54 -13.36 -15.67
N GLN A 134 0.29 -13.88 -16.59
CA GLN A 134 0.16 -15.23 -17.13
C GLN A 134 0.33 -16.33 -16.07
N ALA A 135 1.23 -16.12 -15.09
CA ALA A 135 1.46 -17.10 -14.02
C ALA A 135 0.30 -17.16 -13.02
N MET A 136 -0.45 -16.06 -12.86
CA MET A 136 -1.62 -16.02 -11.97
C MET A 136 -2.83 -16.76 -12.54
N GLN A 137 -2.93 -16.89 -13.87
CA GLN A 137 -4.06 -17.56 -14.55
C GLN A 137 -4.16 -19.07 -14.27
N TRP A 138 -3.17 -19.67 -13.59
CA TRP A 138 -3.20 -21.07 -13.19
C TRP A 138 -4.19 -21.38 -12.05
N THR A 139 -4.72 -20.35 -11.39
CA THR A 139 -5.75 -20.47 -10.36
C THR A 139 -6.86 -19.45 -10.64
N PRO A 140 -8.13 -19.70 -10.30
CA PRO A 140 -9.20 -18.71 -10.43
C PRO A 140 -9.09 -17.53 -9.43
N GLY A 141 -8.08 -17.55 -8.56
CA GLY A 141 -7.85 -16.56 -7.52
C GLY A 141 -7.05 -17.15 -6.36
N PHE A 142 -6.65 -16.30 -5.44
CA PHE A 142 -6.10 -16.63 -4.14
C PHE A 142 -7.15 -16.37 -3.03
N PRO A 143 -6.98 -16.88 -1.80
CA PRO A 143 -5.94 -17.82 -1.36
C PRO A 143 -6.10 -19.22 -1.99
N THR A 144 -5.03 -20.00 -1.94
CA THR A 144 -5.00 -21.43 -2.33
C THR A 144 -4.29 -22.23 -1.23
N PRO A 145 -4.31 -23.57 -1.22
CA PRO A 145 -3.55 -24.34 -0.22
C PRO A 145 -2.05 -24.00 -0.16
N LYS A 146 -1.47 -23.49 -1.25
CA LYS A 146 -0.06 -23.04 -1.31
C LYS A 146 0.12 -21.57 -0.93
N TRP A 147 -0.93 -20.74 -1.04
CA TRP A 147 -0.86 -19.28 -0.88
C TRP A 147 -1.94 -18.82 0.09
N GLY A 148 -1.54 -18.44 1.30
CA GLY A 148 -2.48 -18.14 2.40
C GLY A 148 -3.20 -16.78 2.33
N SER A 149 -2.84 -15.91 1.38
CA SER A 149 -3.45 -14.59 1.21
C SER A 149 -3.86 -14.39 -0.25
N ASP A 150 -4.92 -13.63 -0.46
CA ASP A 150 -5.34 -13.10 -1.75
C ASP A 150 -4.60 -11.84 -2.18
N HIS A 151 -3.84 -11.23 -1.27
CA HIS A 151 -2.89 -10.16 -1.55
C HIS A 151 -1.49 -10.70 -1.81
N ILE A 152 -0.82 -10.10 -2.80
CA ILE A 152 0.54 -10.39 -3.21
C ILE A 152 1.45 -9.41 -2.45
N ALA A 153 2.39 -9.95 -1.68
CA ALA A 153 3.30 -9.13 -0.90
C ALA A 153 4.15 -8.21 -1.79
N LEU A 154 4.14 -6.92 -1.47
CA LEU A 154 5.06 -5.94 -2.00
C LEU A 154 6.30 -5.85 -1.10
N VAL A 155 7.47 -5.72 -1.72
CA VAL A 155 8.74 -5.59 -1.00
C VAL A 155 9.61 -4.57 -1.71
N SER A 156 10.10 -3.60 -0.96
CA SER A 156 10.99 -2.55 -1.45
C SER A 156 12.21 -2.44 -0.52
N GLU A 157 13.37 -2.23 -1.12
CA GLU A 157 14.59 -1.82 -0.43
C GLU A 157 14.79 -0.33 -0.61
N LEU A 158 14.92 0.37 0.52
CA LEU A 158 15.11 1.81 0.58
C LEU A 158 16.45 2.13 1.23
N ALA A 159 17.11 3.17 0.73
CA ALA A 159 18.31 3.74 1.33
C ALA A 159 18.07 5.20 1.69
N PHE A 160 18.72 5.68 2.76
CA PHE A 160 18.71 7.10 3.07
C PHE A 160 19.57 7.87 2.07
N CYS A 161 19.03 8.98 1.55
CA CYS A 161 19.79 9.90 0.73
C CYS A 161 20.80 10.65 1.61
N SER A 162 22.09 10.62 1.24
CA SER A 162 23.08 11.50 1.83
C SER A 162 22.67 12.96 1.59
N ILE A 163 22.58 13.76 2.66
CA ILE A 163 22.48 15.21 2.53
C ILE A 163 23.79 15.67 1.87
N LYS A 164 23.72 16.23 0.66
CA LYS A 164 24.88 16.94 0.12
C LYS A 164 25.08 18.17 1.00
N SER A 165 26.08 18.15 1.87
CA SER A 165 26.56 19.39 2.49
C SER A 165 26.91 20.33 1.34
N GLY A 166 26.21 21.46 1.24
CA GLY A 166 26.54 22.49 0.26
C GLY A 166 28.02 22.90 0.37
N PRO A 167 28.60 23.51 -0.68
CA PRO A 167 29.98 23.97 -0.62
C PRO A 167 30.16 24.85 0.62
N LYS A 168 31.10 24.47 1.49
CA LYS A 168 31.54 25.34 2.59
C LYS A 168 32.18 26.57 1.93
N SER A 169 31.59 27.74 2.17
CA SER A 169 32.13 29.03 1.72
C SER A 169 33.51 29.28 2.31
#